data_AF-X0UCY2-F1
#
_entry.id   AF-X0UCY2-F1
#
_cell.length_a   1.000
_cell.length_b   1.000
_cell.length_c   1.000
_cell.angle_alpha   90.00
_cell.angle_beta   90.00
_cell.angle_gamma   90.00
#
_symmetry.space_group_name_H-M   'P 1'
#
loop_
_entity.id
_entity.type
_entity.pdbx_description
1 polymer ?
#
loop_
_entity_poly.entity_id
_entity_poly.type
_entity_poly.pdbx_seq_one_letter_code
_entity_poly.pdbx_strand_id
1 'polypeptide(L)'
;LWKNEFEKVLRETDELLAETASDGPFFCGTRFTAADVAWAPFLERYAGQLPCLHEGLNPKCEESYPHLSAWYQAMDEVVPEYACLVRGDSSSWRKVLTMAGFGNAGGVPLLVSSRMDDEGAKESAPLTPEEKLRQQSIWDRYAATRPYAASSPGEEAASVLIRNREMIVKDIVKRVGMKTNKFDLPLDEKELDVTIRSLACILCGDRYDCEIIEECEIGEHVKTLASFLDERMCVPRDMGALSAACFKRLAAKNF
;
A
#
# COMPACT_ATOMS: atom_id res chain seq x y z
N LEU A 1 -2.61 22.92 -10.47
CA LEU A 1 -3.35 23.03 -9.19
C LEU A 1 -2.50 23.90 -8.26
N TRP A 2 -3.12 24.81 -7.50
CA TRP A 2 -2.41 25.82 -6.73
C TRP A 2 -2.19 25.31 -5.30
N LYS A 3 -0.93 25.29 -4.83
CA LYS A 3 -0.56 24.78 -3.50
C LYS A 3 -1.40 25.40 -2.37
N ASN A 4 -1.61 26.71 -2.44
CA ASN A 4 -2.32 27.49 -1.42
C ASN A 4 -3.78 27.05 -1.23
N GLU A 5 -4.46 26.60 -2.30
CA GLU A 5 -5.83 26.10 -2.20
C GLU A 5 -5.89 24.78 -1.44
N PHE A 6 -4.95 23.87 -1.71
CA PHE A 6 -4.85 22.63 -0.94
C PHE A 6 -4.48 22.88 0.52
N GLU A 7 -3.51 23.77 0.79
CA GLU A 7 -3.18 24.14 2.16
C GLU A 7 -4.37 24.73 2.91
N LYS A 8 -5.16 25.58 2.25
CA LYS A 8 -6.38 26.14 2.81
C LYS A 8 -7.39 25.04 3.16
N VAL A 9 -7.69 24.15 2.22
CA VAL A 9 -8.62 23.03 2.43
C VAL A 9 -8.14 22.10 3.55
N LEU A 10 -6.85 21.78 3.60
CA LEU A 10 -6.28 20.96 4.68
C LEU A 10 -6.38 21.66 6.04
N ARG A 11 -6.12 22.97 6.12
CA ARG A 11 -6.32 23.75 7.35
C ARG A 11 -7.79 23.75 7.80
N GLU A 12 -8.72 24.03 6.89
CA GLU A 12 -10.16 24.02 7.20
C GLU A 12 -10.63 22.63 7.64
N THR A 13 -10.07 21.55 7.07
CA THR A 13 -10.41 20.18 7.48
C THR A 13 -9.81 19.83 8.83
N ASP A 14 -8.58 20.27 9.13
CA ASP A 14 -7.95 20.10 10.44
C ASP A 14 -8.72 20.86 11.53
N GLU A 15 -9.13 22.09 11.25
CA GLU A 15 -9.98 22.91 12.13
C GLU A 15 -11.33 22.24 12.39
N LEU A 16 -11.95 21.63 11.38
CA LEU A 16 -13.20 20.88 11.55
C LEU A 16 -13.03 19.68 12.48
N LEU A 17 -11.91 18.94 12.36
CA LEU A 17 -11.59 17.84 13.28
C LEU A 17 -11.28 18.37 14.70
N ALA A 18 -10.71 19.57 14.80
CA ALA A 18 -10.42 20.23 16.08
C ALA A 18 -11.70 20.53 16.88
N GLU A 19 -12.83 20.83 16.22
CA GLU A 19 -14.11 21.10 16.88
C GLU A 19 -14.59 19.93 17.76
N THR A 20 -14.24 18.70 17.41
CA THR A 20 -14.58 17.49 18.15
C THR A 20 -13.38 16.81 18.81
N ALA A 21 -12.20 17.42 18.77
CA ALA A 21 -10.95 16.77 19.19
C ALA A 21 -10.92 16.41 20.68
N SER A 22 -11.60 17.17 21.55
CA SER A 22 -11.75 16.82 22.97
C SER A 22 -12.50 15.51 23.17
N ASP A 23 -13.34 15.14 22.20
CA ASP A 23 -14.21 13.97 22.25
C ASP A 23 -13.67 12.82 21.41
N GLY A 24 -12.53 12.95 20.71
CA GLY A 24 -11.86 11.87 19.98
C GLY A 24 -11.36 12.27 18.59
N PRO A 25 -10.70 11.33 17.87
CA PRO A 25 -9.98 11.64 16.64
C PRO A 25 -10.84 11.63 15.37
N PHE A 26 -12.11 11.25 15.45
CA PHE A 26 -13.01 11.15 14.29
C PHE A 26 -13.87 12.42 14.15
N PHE A 27 -14.47 12.61 12.97
CA PHE A 27 -15.33 13.78 12.67
C PHE A 27 -16.55 13.93 13.59
N CYS A 28 -16.90 12.90 14.36
CA CYS A 28 -17.98 12.91 15.34
C CYS A 28 -17.50 12.47 16.74
N GLY A 29 -16.24 12.77 17.08
CA GLY A 29 -15.62 12.47 18.38
C GLY A 29 -15.00 11.07 18.45
N THR A 30 -15.39 10.27 19.47
CA THR A 30 -14.68 9.01 19.80
C THR A 30 -14.99 7.87 18.84
N ARG A 31 -16.10 7.97 18.10
CA ARG A 31 -16.63 6.86 17.30
C ARG A 31 -16.41 7.14 15.83
N PHE A 32 -15.96 6.11 15.12
CA PHE A 32 -16.00 6.06 13.66
C PHE A 32 -17.45 6.10 13.18
N THR A 33 -17.73 6.96 12.19
CA THR A 33 -19.08 7.20 11.65
C THR A 33 -19.10 7.29 10.12
N ALA A 34 -20.29 7.51 9.56
CA ALA A 34 -20.46 7.78 8.14
C ALA A 34 -19.74 9.05 7.66
N ALA A 35 -19.45 10.01 8.56
CA ALA A 35 -18.66 11.18 8.21
C ALA A 35 -17.24 10.77 7.79
N ASP A 36 -16.58 9.91 8.58
CA ASP A 36 -15.24 9.39 8.26
C ASP A 36 -15.24 8.60 6.95
N VAL A 37 -16.28 7.78 6.72
CA VAL A 37 -16.47 7.05 5.46
C VAL A 37 -16.56 7.99 4.26
N ALA A 38 -17.28 9.10 4.39
CA ALA A 38 -17.45 10.07 3.30
C ALA A 38 -16.15 10.80 2.95
N TRP A 39 -15.32 11.08 3.96
CA TRP A 39 -14.05 11.81 3.79
C TRP A 39 -12.88 10.91 3.39
N ALA A 40 -12.88 9.64 3.79
CA ALA A 40 -11.72 8.75 3.63
C ALA A 40 -11.17 8.66 2.18
N PRO A 41 -11.99 8.50 1.12
CA PRO A 41 -11.45 8.42 -0.24
C PRO A 41 -10.70 9.68 -0.69
N PHE A 42 -11.10 10.86 -0.21
CA PHE A 42 -10.45 12.13 -0.54
C PHE A 42 -9.14 12.30 0.23
N LEU A 43 -9.19 12.03 1.53
CA LEU A 43 -8.03 12.14 2.42
C LEU A 43 -6.94 11.14 2.05
N GLU A 44 -7.28 9.87 1.78
CA GLU A 44 -6.33 8.87 1.28
C GLU A 44 -5.62 9.34 0.00
N ARG A 45 -6.41 9.82 -0.97
CA ARG A 45 -5.88 10.32 -2.23
C ARG A 45 -4.93 11.50 -2.00
N TYR A 46 -5.29 12.43 -1.13
CA TYR A 46 -4.45 13.58 -0.80
C TYR A 46 -3.16 13.16 -0.09
N ALA A 47 -3.22 12.22 0.84
CA ALA A 47 -2.04 11.67 1.51
C ALA A 47 -1.08 11.00 0.52
N GLY A 48 -1.60 10.31 -0.50
CA GLY A 48 -0.76 9.68 -1.52
C GLY A 48 -0.22 10.64 -2.59
N GLN A 49 -0.95 11.72 -2.92
CA GLN A 49 -0.64 12.57 -4.09
C GLN A 49 -0.01 13.92 -3.73
N LEU A 50 -0.44 14.59 -2.66
CA LEU A 50 0.03 15.95 -2.36
C LEU A 50 1.54 16.04 -2.07
N PRO A 51 2.17 15.08 -1.36
CA PRO A 51 3.62 15.09 -1.18
C PRO A 51 4.39 15.06 -2.51
N CYS A 52 3.84 14.40 -3.54
CA CYS A 52 4.44 14.38 -4.87
C CYS A 52 4.21 15.68 -5.65
N LEU A 53 3.01 16.27 -5.51
CA LEU A 53 2.64 17.48 -6.24
C LEU A 53 3.30 18.74 -5.66
N HIS A 54 3.46 18.81 -4.35
CA HIS A 54 3.87 20.01 -3.64
C HIS A 54 4.83 19.67 -2.49
N GLU A 55 6.02 20.25 -2.52
CA GLU A 55 7.01 20.10 -1.45
C GLU A 55 6.48 20.64 -0.12
N GLY A 56 6.69 19.85 0.93
CA GLY A 56 6.25 20.14 2.30
C GLY A 56 4.73 20.00 2.52
N LEU A 57 3.95 19.59 1.51
CA LEU A 57 2.51 19.45 1.65
C LEU A 57 2.13 17.99 1.94
N ASN A 58 2.15 17.63 3.22
CA ASN A 58 1.76 16.31 3.69
C ASN A 58 0.57 16.42 4.66
N PRO A 59 -0.63 15.91 4.33
CA PRO A 59 -1.78 15.88 5.22
C PRO A 59 -1.56 15.11 6.54
N LYS A 60 -0.54 14.24 6.59
CA LYS A 60 -0.16 13.47 7.79
C LYS A 60 0.90 14.18 8.65
N CYS A 61 1.27 15.42 8.33
CA CYS A 61 2.26 16.17 9.09
C CYS A 61 1.65 16.68 10.40
N GLU A 62 2.04 16.08 11.54
CA GLU A 62 1.53 16.46 12.87
C GLU A 62 1.80 17.93 13.21
N GLU A 63 2.95 18.49 12.81
CA GLU A 63 3.28 19.90 13.08
C GLU A 63 2.36 20.87 12.34
N SER A 64 1.87 20.49 11.16
CA SER A 64 1.03 21.35 10.31
C SER A 64 -0.46 21.08 10.45
N TYR A 65 -0.84 19.82 10.69
CA TYR A 65 -2.20 19.32 10.71
C TYR A 65 -2.37 18.24 11.81
N PRO A 66 -2.30 18.61 13.10
CA PRO A 66 -2.28 17.65 14.20
C PRO A 66 -3.57 16.80 14.28
N HIS A 67 -4.74 17.38 13.99
CA HIS A 67 -6.01 16.67 14.09
C HIS A 67 -6.24 15.75 12.89
N LEU A 68 -5.85 16.18 11.69
CA LEU A 68 -5.80 15.29 10.51
C LEU A 68 -4.82 14.14 10.73
N SER A 69 -3.63 14.41 11.28
CA SER A 69 -2.66 13.37 11.62
C SER A 69 -3.25 12.33 12.58
N ALA A 70 -3.90 12.81 13.65
CA ALA A 70 -4.62 11.96 14.61
C ALA A 70 -5.75 11.15 13.95
N TRP A 71 -6.49 11.74 13.03
CA TRP A 71 -7.53 11.05 12.25
C TRP A 71 -6.94 9.92 11.39
N TYR A 72 -5.84 10.17 10.65
CA TYR A 72 -5.19 9.12 9.87
C TYR A 72 -4.71 7.97 10.75
N GLN A 73 -4.09 8.30 11.90
CA GLN A 73 -3.65 7.29 12.86
C GLN A 73 -4.84 6.48 13.40
N ALA A 74 -5.93 7.14 13.77
CA ALA A 74 -7.12 6.47 14.29
C ALA A 74 -7.79 5.56 13.23
N MET A 75 -7.86 6.00 11.97
CA MET A 75 -8.35 5.17 10.87
C MET A 75 -7.47 3.93 10.67
N ASP A 76 -6.15 4.09 10.72
CA ASP A 76 -5.19 3.00 10.54
C ASP A 76 -5.16 2.02 11.73
N GLU A 77 -5.39 2.48 12.96
CA GLU A 77 -5.20 1.69 14.18
C GLU A 77 -6.50 1.23 14.86
N VAL A 78 -7.58 1.98 14.74
CA VAL A 78 -8.83 1.73 15.49
C VAL A 78 -9.92 1.12 14.60
N VAL A 79 -9.78 1.18 13.28
CA VAL A 79 -10.75 0.64 12.31
C VAL A 79 -10.12 -0.51 11.49
N PRO A 80 -10.13 -1.76 11.99
CA PRO A 80 -9.46 -2.87 11.30
C PRO A 80 -10.01 -3.15 9.90
N GLU A 81 -11.32 -2.98 9.67
CA GLU A 81 -11.94 -3.11 8.35
C GLU A 81 -11.33 -2.15 7.34
N TYR A 82 -11.07 -0.91 7.78
CA TYR A 82 -10.43 0.08 6.94
C TYR A 82 -8.99 -0.33 6.66
N ALA A 83 -8.17 -0.49 7.70
CA ALA A 83 -6.74 -0.76 7.56
C ALA A 83 -6.42 -2.06 6.80
N CYS A 84 -7.22 -3.12 7.01
CA CYS A 84 -6.96 -4.45 6.45
C CYS A 84 -7.59 -4.69 5.08
N LEU A 85 -8.68 -3.99 4.72
CA LEU A 85 -9.45 -4.31 3.50
C LEU A 85 -9.74 -3.11 2.61
N VAL A 86 -10.16 -1.97 3.18
CA VAL A 86 -10.67 -0.83 2.38
C VAL A 86 -9.59 0.16 2.00
N ARG A 87 -8.59 0.37 2.86
CA ARG A 87 -7.56 1.40 2.67
C ARG A 87 -6.72 1.13 1.42
N GLY A 88 -6.57 2.14 0.57
CA GLY A 88 -5.60 2.12 -0.54
C GLY A 88 -4.16 2.25 -0.06
N ASP A 89 -3.20 1.86 -0.89
CA ASP A 89 -1.79 2.15 -0.62
C ASP A 89 -1.34 3.44 -1.34
N SER A 90 -0.32 4.09 -0.80
CA SER A 90 0.20 5.33 -1.37
C SER A 90 0.68 5.12 -2.80
N SER A 91 1.28 3.96 -3.09
CA SER A 91 1.76 3.63 -4.43
C SER A 91 0.65 3.56 -5.48
N SER A 92 -0.52 2.97 -5.18
CA SER A 92 -1.67 2.97 -6.10
C SER A 92 -2.21 4.38 -6.33
N TRP A 93 -2.29 5.20 -5.28
CA TRP A 93 -2.73 6.59 -5.41
C TRP A 93 -1.76 7.45 -6.24
N ARG A 94 -0.45 7.20 -6.13
CA ARG A 94 0.58 7.84 -6.97
C ARG A 94 0.50 7.41 -8.42
N LYS A 95 0.23 6.12 -8.72
CA LYS A 95 0.06 5.62 -10.10
C LYS A 95 -1.04 6.38 -10.88
N VAL A 96 -2.07 6.87 -10.20
CA VAL A 96 -3.12 7.71 -10.81
C VAL A 96 -2.54 8.99 -11.42
N LEU A 97 -1.49 9.58 -10.84
CA LEU A 97 -0.82 10.77 -11.40
C LEU A 97 -0.20 10.47 -12.77
N THR A 98 0.30 9.25 -12.97
CA THR A 98 0.84 8.79 -14.25
C THR A 98 -0.27 8.44 -15.24
N MET A 99 -1.31 7.74 -14.79
CA MET A 99 -2.38 7.22 -15.66
C MET A 99 -3.38 8.28 -16.11
N ALA A 100 -3.75 9.22 -15.24
CA ALA A 100 -4.73 10.26 -15.55
C ALA A 100 -4.16 11.39 -16.43
N GLY A 101 -2.82 11.40 -16.63
CA GLY A 101 -2.11 12.43 -17.38
C GLY A 101 -2.05 13.78 -16.66
N PHE A 102 -0.90 14.45 -16.72
CA PHE A 102 -0.81 15.86 -16.33
C PHE A 102 -1.37 16.75 -17.43
N GLY A 103 -2.71 16.81 -17.51
CA GLY A 103 -3.37 17.35 -18.69
C GLY A 103 -3.08 16.49 -19.93
N ASN A 104 -3.77 16.75 -21.02
CA ASN A 104 -3.73 15.95 -22.25
C ASN A 104 -2.38 15.97 -23.00
N ALA A 105 -1.25 16.30 -22.36
CA ALA A 105 0.05 16.54 -22.99
C ALA A 105 1.10 15.43 -22.75
N GLY A 106 0.81 14.41 -21.94
CA GLY A 106 1.67 13.23 -21.77
C GLY A 106 2.85 13.44 -20.81
N GLY A 107 3.03 12.47 -19.91
CA GLY A 107 4.15 12.40 -18.96
C GLY A 107 3.89 13.13 -17.63
N VAL A 108 4.38 12.53 -16.54
CA VAL A 108 4.47 13.19 -15.23
C VAL A 108 5.65 14.16 -15.26
N PRO A 109 5.52 15.43 -14.84
CA PRO A 109 6.67 16.35 -14.75
C PRO A 109 7.81 15.74 -13.94
N LEU A 110 9.06 15.92 -14.37
CA LEU A 110 10.24 15.31 -13.73
C LEU A 110 10.31 15.56 -12.22
N LEU A 111 9.95 16.77 -11.77
CA LEU A 111 9.92 17.11 -10.36
C LEU A 111 8.91 16.27 -9.57
N VAL A 112 7.74 16.00 -10.16
CA VAL A 112 6.72 15.13 -9.54
C VAL A 112 7.19 13.68 -9.56
N SER A 113 7.79 13.23 -10.67
CA SER A 113 8.35 11.87 -10.78
C SER A 113 9.42 11.61 -9.73
N SER A 114 10.38 12.54 -9.55
CA SER A 114 11.43 12.42 -8.54
C SER A 114 10.84 12.31 -7.13
N ARG A 115 9.82 13.10 -6.80
CA ARG A 115 9.15 13.00 -5.49
C ARG A 115 8.34 11.71 -5.35
N MET A 116 7.76 11.19 -6.44
CA MET A 116 7.12 9.88 -6.42
C MET A 116 8.12 8.77 -6.11
N ASP A 117 9.34 8.88 -6.63
CA ASP A 117 10.44 7.94 -6.34
C ASP A 117 10.90 8.06 -4.88
N ASP A 118 11.08 9.29 -4.37
CA ASP A 118 11.43 9.54 -2.96
C ASP A 118 10.38 8.96 -1.99
N GLU A 119 9.09 9.18 -2.27
CA GLU A 119 7.99 8.60 -1.48
C GLU A 119 7.92 7.07 -1.62
N GLY A 120 8.26 6.54 -2.80
CA GLY A 120 8.37 5.10 -3.04
C GLY A 120 9.49 4.46 -2.21
N ALA A 121 10.65 5.12 -2.10
CA ALA A 121 11.75 4.65 -1.27
C ALA A 121 11.39 4.62 0.22
N LYS A 122 10.68 5.64 0.72
CA LYS A 122 10.18 5.67 2.11
C LYS A 122 9.18 4.55 2.40
N GLU A 123 8.25 4.31 1.47
CA GLU A 123 7.22 3.27 1.61
C GLU A 123 7.82 1.85 1.59
N SER A 124 8.92 1.68 0.88
CA SER A 124 9.67 0.44 0.76
C SER A 124 10.61 0.15 1.94
N ALA A 125 10.71 1.06 2.91
CA ALA A 125 11.57 0.89 4.08
C ALA A 125 11.14 -0.36 4.89
N PRO A 126 12.09 -1.13 5.44
CA PRO A 126 11.78 -2.23 6.34
C PRO A 126 10.99 -1.73 7.55
N LEU A 127 9.96 -2.47 7.96
CA LEU A 127 9.24 -2.18 9.18
C LEU A 127 10.09 -2.48 10.41
N THR A 128 9.97 -1.64 11.43
CA THR A 128 10.52 -1.95 12.76
C THR A 128 9.75 -3.12 13.41
N PRO A 129 10.33 -3.81 14.40
CA PRO A 129 9.62 -4.84 15.16
C PRO A 129 8.29 -4.35 15.76
N GLU A 130 8.25 -3.12 16.27
CA GLU A 130 7.06 -2.50 16.84
C GLU A 130 5.98 -2.29 15.79
N GLU A 131 6.35 -1.86 14.59
CA GLU A 131 5.41 -1.69 13.48
C GLU A 131 4.85 -3.02 12.99
N LYS A 132 5.67 -4.08 12.94
CA LYS A 132 5.20 -5.44 12.61
C LYS A 132 4.18 -5.92 13.63
N LEU A 133 4.49 -5.79 14.93
CA LEU A 133 3.57 -6.16 16.01
C LEU A 133 2.27 -5.35 15.95
N ARG A 134 2.36 -4.04 15.67
CA ARG A 134 1.19 -3.17 15.51
C ARG A 134 0.32 -3.63 14.34
N GLN A 135 0.91 -3.90 13.17
CA GLN A 135 0.17 -4.39 11.99
C GLN A 135 -0.48 -5.75 12.25
N GLN A 136 0.23 -6.68 12.91
CA GLN A 136 -0.32 -7.98 13.27
C GLN A 136 -1.49 -7.85 14.26
N SER A 137 -1.38 -6.98 15.27
CA SER A 137 -2.48 -6.72 16.22
C SER A 137 -3.74 -6.13 15.56
N ILE A 138 -3.57 -5.27 14.54
CA ILE A 138 -4.69 -4.78 13.71
C ILE A 138 -5.30 -5.94 12.93
N TRP A 139 -4.47 -6.78 12.30
CA TRP A 139 -4.91 -7.95 11.55
C TRP A 139 -5.65 -8.96 12.43
N ASP A 140 -5.15 -9.26 13.62
CA ASP A 140 -5.77 -10.21 14.55
C ASP A 140 -7.17 -9.75 14.95
N ARG A 141 -7.37 -8.44 15.20
CA ARG A 141 -8.70 -7.87 15.44
C ARG A 141 -9.62 -7.99 14.23
N TYR A 142 -9.10 -7.75 13.04
CA TYR A 142 -9.85 -7.92 11.79
C TYR A 142 -10.27 -9.40 11.58
N ALA A 143 -9.34 -10.34 11.78
CA ALA A 143 -9.53 -11.77 11.58
C ALA A 143 -10.41 -12.42 12.67
N ALA A 144 -10.42 -11.88 13.90
CA ALA A 144 -11.18 -12.42 15.03
C ALA A 144 -12.68 -12.59 14.76
N THR A 145 -13.25 -11.80 13.84
CA THR A 145 -14.67 -11.85 13.46
C THR A 145 -14.89 -12.46 12.07
N ARG A 146 -13.83 -12.94 11.40
CA ARG A 146 -13.83 -13.34 9.99
C ARG A 146 -13.12 -14.69 9.84
N PRO A 147 -13.84 -15.82 9.93
CA PRO A 147 -13.22 -17.15 9.88
C PRO A 147 -12.58 -17.49 8.53
N TYR A 148 -12.86 -16.69 7.50
CA TYR A 148 -12.29 -16.83 6.16
C TYR A 148 -11.02 -15.98 5.96
N ALA A 149 -10.69 -15.06 6.86
CA ALA A 149 -9.46 -14.28 6.78
C ALA A 149 -8.29 -15.18 7.16
N ALA A 150 -7.17 -15.05 6.46
CA ALA A 150 -5.94 -15.74 6.84
C ALA A 150 -5.42 -15.27 8.21
N SER A 151 -4.45 -15.98 8.80
CA SER A 151 -3.98 -15.62 10.15
C SER A 151 -2.99 -14.46 10.17
N SER A 152 -2.45 -14.08 9.02
CA SER A 152 -1.59 -12.90 8.88
C SER A 152 -1.84 -12.21 7.53
N PRO A 153 -1.43 -10.94 7.38
CA PRO A 153 -1.50 -10.26 6.09
C PRO A 153 -0.73 -10.99 4.99
N GLY A 154 0.41 -11.62 5.34
CA GLY A 154 1.23 -12.41 4.42
C GLY A 154 0.54 -13.69 3.94
N GLU A 155 -0.13 -14.42 4.84
CA GLU A 155 -0.93 -15.58 4.45
C GLU A 155 -2.13 -15.20 3.57
N GLU A 156 -2.74 -14.04 3.80
CA GLU A 156 -3.80 -13.52 2.93
C GLU A 156 -3.24 -13.21 1.54
N ALA A 157 -2.09 -12.54 1.47
CA ALA A 157 -1.38 -12.28 0.21
C ALA A 157 -1.06 -13.57 -0.55
N ALA A 158 -0.56 -14.60 0.16
CA ALA A 158 -0.29 -15.92 -0.40
C ALA A 158 -1.58 -16.60 -0.90
N SER A 159 -2.66 -16.52 -0.15
CA SER A 159 -3.97 -17.07 -0.52
C SER A 159 -4.50 -16.42 -1.81
N VAL A 160 -4.47 -15.09 -1.90
CA VAL A 160 -4.87 -14.35 -3.11
C VAL A 160 -3.99 -14.72 -4.30
N LEU A 161 -2.68 -14.83 -4.10
CA LEU A 161 -1.72 -15.24 -5.13
C LEU A 161 -2.04 -16.63 -5.67
N ILE A 162 -2.22 -17.64 -4.80
CA ILE A 162 -2.48 -19.02 -5.21
C ILE A 162 -3.86 -19.19 -5.86
N ARG A 163 -4.88 -18.48 -5.36
CA ARG A 163 -6.24 -18.49 -5.94
C ARG A 163 -6.26 -17.93 -7.36
N ASN A 164 -5.41 -16.94 -7.66
CA ASN A 164 -5.37 -16.28 -8.96
C ASN A 164 -4.20 -16.72 -9.85
N ARG A 165 -3.42 -17.73 -9.45
CA ARG A 165 -2.15 -18.12 -10.08
C ARG A 165 -2.25 -18.29 -11.61
N GLU A 166 -3.30 -18.94 -12.10
CA GLU A 166 -3.46 -19.22 -13.54
C GLU A 166 -3.67 -17.93 -14.35
N MET A 167 -4.37 -16.95 -13.78
CA MET A 167 -4.58 -15.65 -14.42
C MET A 167 -3.31 -14.79 -14.37
N ILE A 168 -2.56 -14.89 -13.27
CA ILE A 168 -1.27 -14.21 -13.11
C ILE A 168 -0.25 -14.75 -14.11
N VAL A 169 -0.13 -16.08 -14.25
CA VAL A 169 0.74 -16.73 -15.25
C VAL A 169 0.42 -16.23 -16.66
N LYS A 170 -0.86 -16.23 -17.04
CA LYS A 170 -1.30 -15.76 -18.36
C LYS A 170 -0.98 -14.28 -18.59
N ASP A 171 -1.15 -13.41 -17.58
CA ASP A 171 -0.82 -11.98 -17.70
C ASP A 171 0.69 -11.76 -17.82
N ILE A 172 1.50 -12.52 -17.08
CA ILE A 172 2.97 -12.48 -17.15
C ILE A 172 3.43 -12.91 -18.53
N VAL A 173 3.05 -14.10 -19.00
CA VAL A 173 3.45 -14.61 -20.33
C VAL A 173 3.05 -13.63 -21.44
N LYS A 174 1.84 -13.06 -21.36
CA LYS A 174 1.36 -12.06 -22.31
C LYS A 174 2.22 -10.79 -22.33
N ARG A 175 2.70 -10.32 -21.18
CA ARG A 175 3.41 -9.03 -21.04
C ARG A 175 4.91 -9.15 -21.21
N VAL A 176 5.52 -10.17 -20.61
CA VAL A 176 6.95 -10.49 -20.73
C VAL A 176 7.28 -10.85 -22.18
N GLY A 177 6.34 -11.48 -22.91
CA GLY A 177 6.46 -11.72 -24.35
C GLY A 177 6.39 -10.47 -25.25
N MET A 178 6.11 -9.28 -24.70
CA MET A 178 6.13 -8.02 -25.46
C MET A 178 7.52 -7.38 -25.43
N LYS A 179 7.95 -6.73 -26.53
CA LYS A 179 9.31 -6.17 -26.75
C LYS A 179 9.76 -5.06 -25.78
N THR A 180 8.99 -4.73 -24.75
CA THR A 180 9.25 -3.63 -23.80
C THR A 180 9.58 -4.16 -22.40
N ASN A 181 10.10 -5.37 -22.30
CA ASN A 181 10.09 -6.10 -21.05
C ASN A 181 11.09 -5.54 -20.02
N LYS A 182 10.57 -5.08 -18.88
CA LYS A 182 11.35 -4.59 -17.73
C LYS A 182 11.73 -5.71 -16.76
N PHE A 183 11.06 -6.87 -16.82
CA PHE A 183 11.17 -7.94 -15.84
C PHE A 183 11.71 -9.22 -16.45
N ASP A 184 12.81 -9.74 -15.91
CA ASP A 184 13.39 -11.03 -16.32
C ASP A 184 12.66 -12.19 -15.60
N LEU A 185 11.49 -12.56 -16.14
CA LEU A 185 10.66 -13.65 -15.62
C LEU A 185 10.59 -14.79 -16.62
N PRO A 186 10.51 -16.05 -16.14
CA PRO A 186 10.39 -17.21 -17.01
C PRO A 186 9.09 -17.15 -17.83
N LEU A 187 9.20 -17.50 -19.12
CA LEU A 187 8.05 -17.62 -20.03
C LEU A 187 7.44 -19.03 -20.02
N ASP A 188 8.14 -20.01 -19.45
CA ASP A 188 7.59 -21.34 -19.23
C ASP A 188 6.57 -21.31 -18.09
N GLU A 189 5.34 -21.73 -18.39
CA GLU A 189 4.23 -21.67 -17.43
C GLU A 189 4.48 -22.54 -16.18
N LYS A 190 5.23 -23.65 -16.31
CA LYS A 190 5.51 -24.53 -15.16
C LYS A 190 6.56 -23.92 -14.26
N GLU A 191 7.63 -23.36 -14.82
CA GLU A 191 8.65 -22.64 -14.06
C GLU A 191 8.05 -21.42 -13.33
N LEU A 192 7.12 -20.72 -13.98
CA LEU A 192 6.42 -19.60 -13.36
C LEU A 192 5.45 -20.05 -12.24
N ASP A 193 4.73 -21.17 -12.40
CA ASP A 193 3.90 -21.75 -11.33
C ASP A 193 4.74 -22.14 -10.11
N VAL A 194 5.93 -22.72 -10.33
CA VAL A 194 6.89 -23.02 -9.25
C VAL A 194 7.32 -21.72 -8.55
N THR A 195 7.68 -20.69 -9.32
CA THR A 195 8.08 -19.39 -8.77
C THR A 195 6.97 -18.74 -7.94
N ILE A 196 5.72 -18.80 -8.41
CA ILE A 196 4.53 -18.32 -7.68
C ILE A 196 4.35 -19.08 -6.36
N ARG A 197 4.51 -20.41 -6.37
CA ARG A 197 4.42 -21.24 -5.15
C ARG A 197 5.53 -20.91 -4.17
N SER A 198 6.76 -20.72 -4.64
CA SER A 198 7.87 -20.29 -3.79
C SER A 198 7.60 -18.94 -3.14
N LEU A 199 7.08 -17.96 -3.90
CA LEU A 199 6.67 -16.67 -3.34
C LEU A 199 5.55 -16.84 -2.29
N ALA A 200 4.55 -17.67 -2.56
CA ALA A 200 3.48 -17.95 -1.61
C ALA A 200 4.00 -18.61 -0.31
N CYS A 201 4.96 -19.54 -0.41
CA CYS A 201 5.61 -20.15 0.76
C CYS A 201 6.33 -19.10 1.62
N ILE A 202 7.07 -18.17 0.99
CA ILE A 202 7.76 -17.07 1.70
C ILE A 202 6.74 -16.17 2.40
N LEU A 203 5.64 -15.81 1.71
CA LEU A 203 4.58 -14.98 2.28
C LEU A 203 3.85 -15.65 3.47
N CYS A 204 3.68 -16.99 3.44
CA CYS A 204 3.17 -17.75 4.59
C CYS A 204 4.19 -17.88 5.73
N GLY A 205 5.48 -17.81 5.43
CA GLY A 205 6.59 -17.95 6.37
C GLY A 205 6.70 -16.81 7.39
N ASP A 206 5.99 -15.69 7.19
CA ASP A 206 6.00 -14.50 8.05
C ASP A 206 5.39 -14.73 9.47
N ARG A 207 5.15 -15.99 9.87
CA ARG A 207 4.95 -16.37 11.28
C ARG A 207 6.26 -16.64 12.04
N TYR A 208 7.39 -16.70 11.37
CA TYR A 208 8.71 -16.89 11.96
C TYR A 208 9.70 -15.90 11.35
N ASP A 209 10.52 -15.30 12.20
CA ASP A 209 11.56 -14.35 11.88
C ASP A 209 12.25 -14.64 10.53
N CYS A 210 12.03 -13.76 9.55
CA CYS A 210 12.78 -13.72 8.29
C CYS A 210 14.24 -13.28 8.48
N GLU A 211 14.83 -13.49 9.66
CA GLU A 211 16.27 -13.32 9.91
C GLU A 211 17.07 -14.49 9.33
N ILE A 212 16.42 -15.58 8.90
CA ILE A 212 17.07 -16.78 8.35
C ILE A 212 16.36 -17.25 7.07
N ILE A 213 16.26 -16.39 6.06
CA ILE A 213 16.21 -16.87 4.68
C ILE A 213 17.49 -16.34 4.04
N GLU A 214 18.50 -17.20 3.93
CA GLU A 214 19.79 -16.83 3.32
C GLU A 214 19.56 -16.31 1.89
N GLU A 215 20.37 -15.34 1.46
CA GLU A 215 20.39 -14.75 0.10
C GLU A 215 20.30 -15.80 -1.03
N CYS A 216 20.82 -17.00 -0.78
CA CYS A 216 20.82 -18.13 -1.72
C CYS A 216 19.46 -18.85 -1.90
N GLU A 217 18.49 -18.67 -1.00
CA GLU A 217 17.20 -19.41 -1.05
C GLU A 217 16.08 -18.66 -1.77
N ILE A 218 16.13 -17.31 -1.83
CA ILE A 218 15.16 -16.53 -2.59
C ILE A 218 15.70 -16.35 -4.01
N GLY A 219 15.37 -17.31 -4.88
CA GLY A 219 15.75 -17.26 -6.29
C GLY A 219 15.35 -15.94 -6.95
N GLU A 220 16.21 -15.42 -7.84
CA GLU A 220 16.04 -14.11 -8.49
C GLU A 220 14.64 -13.92 -9.10
N HIS A 221 14.10 -14.95 -9.74
CA HIS A 221 12.75 -14.94 -10.31
C HIS A 221 11.64 -14.64 -9.29
N VAL A 222 11.82 -15.01 -8.01
CA VAL A 222 10.85 -14.70 -6.94
C VAL A 222 10.86 -13.21 -6.60
N LYS A 223 12.04 -12.59 -6.54
CA LYS A 223 12.18 -11.13 -6.33
C LYS A 223 11.58 -10.39 -7.51
N THR A 224 11.95 -10.78 -8.73
CA THR A 224 11.40 -10.19 -9.96
C THR A 224 9.88 -10.34 -10.03
N LEU A 225 9.33 -11.48 -9.56
CA LEU A 225 7.89 -11.71 -9.50
C LEU A 225 7.22 -10.78 -8.48
N ALA A 226 7.80 -10.61 -7.29
CA ALA A 226 7.28 -9.68 -6.29
C ALA A 226 7.26 -8.23 -6.83
N SER A 227 8.31 -7.81 -7.51
CA SER A 227 8.39 -6.49 -8.17
C SER A 227 7.37 -6.33 -9.30
N PHE A 228 7.17 -7.36 -10.11
CA PHE A 228 6.13 -7.36 -11.14
C PHE A 228 4.73 -7.22 -10.53
N LEU A 229 4.46 -7.94 -9.43
CA LEU A 229 3.17 -7.89 -8.74
C LEU A 229 2.93 -6.53 -8.08
N ASP A 230 3.92 -5.96 -7.39
CA ASP A 230 3.82 -4.61 -6.80
C ASP A 230 3.55 -3.53 -7.87
N GLU A 231 4.21 -3.63 -9.02
CA GLU A 231 3.96 -2.71 -10.14
C GLU A 231 2.53 -2.87 -10.71
N ARG A 232 2.02 -4.11 -10.80
CA ARG A 232 0.71 -4.40 -11.41
C ARG A 232 -0.48 -4.22 -10.48
N MET A 233 -0.27 -4.34 -9.18
CA MET A 233 -1.33 -4.32 -8.18
C MET A 233 -1.94 -2.92 -8.04
N CYS A 234 -3.25 -2.91 -7.78
CA CYS A 234 -4.01 -1.74 -7.38
C CYS A 234 -4.73 -2.05 -6.06
N VAL A 235 -4.33 -1.35 -5.01
CA VAL A 235 -4.90 -1.44 -3.67
C VAL A 235 -5.94 -0.34 -3.51
N PRO A 236 -7.16 -0.62 -3.01
CA PRO A 236 -7.61 -1.87 -2.37
C PRO A 236 -8.28 -2.89 -3.32
N ARG A 237 -8.31 -2.63 -4.64
CA ARG A 237 -9.09 -3.43 -5.60
C ARG A 237 -8.69 -4.92 -5.60
N ASP A 238 -7.38 -5.17 -5.63
CA ASP A 238 -6.85 -6.53 -5.79
C ASP A 238 -6.66 -7.24 -4.44
N MET A 239 -6.30 -6.48 -3.40
CA MET A 239 -6.25 -6.90 -1.99
C MET A 239 -6.09 -5.67 -1.07
N GLY A 240 -6.23 -5.84 0.23
CA GLY A 240 -6.03 -4.77 1.22
C GLY A 240 -4.55 -4.38 1.44
N ALA A 241 -4.34 -3.16 1.94
CA ALA A 241 -3.01 -2.54 2.01
C ALA A 241 -1.96 -3.33 2.82
N LEU A 242 -2.35 -3.96 3.95
CA LEU A 242 -1.39 -4.72 4.76
C LEU A 242 -0.85 -5.95 4.02
N SER A 243 -1.72 -6.66 3.30
CA SER A 243 -1.34 -7.82 2.49
C SER A 243 -0.54 -7.40 1.26
N ALA A 244 -0.94 -6.33 0.58
CA ALA A 244 -0.20 -5.78 -0.56
C ALA A 244 1.23 -5.37 -0.18
N ALA A 245 1.40 -4.77 1.00
CA ALA A 245 2.71 -4.34 1.51
C ALA A 245 3.69 -5.51 1.70
N CYS A 246 3.23 -6.77 1.82
CA CYS A 246 4.13 -7.92 1.86
C CYS A 246 4.89 -8.12 0.54
N PHE A 247 4.23 -7.94 -0.62
CA PHE A 247 4.90 -7.98 -1.93
C PHE A 247 5.91 -6.83 -2.08
N LYS A 248 5.49 -5.62 -1.72
CA LYS A 248 6.35 -4.42 -1.80
C LYS A 248 7.63 -4.59 -0.99
N ARG A 249 7.52 -5.10 0.24
CA ARG A 249 8.68 -5.36 1.11
C ARG A 249 9.62 -6.42 0.53
N LEU A 250 9.09 -7.47 -0.09
CA LEU A 250 9.92 -8.47 -0.76
C LEU A 250 10.61 -7.91 -2.02
N ALA A 251 9.91 -7.05 -2.77
CA ALA A 251 10.47 -6.35 -3.94
C ALA A 251 11.57 -5.35 -3.57
N ALA A 252 11.45 -4.71 -2.40
CA ALA A 252 12.37 -3.67 -1.93
C ALA A 252 13.64 -4.19 -1.26
N LYS A 253 13.65 -5.45 -0.79
CA LYS A 253 14.85 -6.03 -0.19
C LYS A 253 15.94 -6.18 -1.26
N ASN A 254 16.95 -5.31 -1.18
CA ASN A 254 18.27 -5.59 -1.74
C ASN A 254 18.84 -6.74 -0.88
N PHE A 255 18.67 -7.96 -1.34
CA PHE A 255 19.52 -9.07 -0.91
C PHE A 255 20.64 -9.17 -1.93
#